data_AF-A0AAI9XJL8-F1
#
_entry.id   AF-A0AAI9XJL8-F1
#
_cell.length_a   1.000
_cell.length_b   1.000
_cell.length_c   1.000
_cell.angle_alpha   90.00
_cell.angle_beta   90.00
_cell.angle_gamma   90.00
#
_symmetry.space_group_name_H-M   'P 1'
#
loop_
_entity.id
_entity.type
_entity.pdbx_description
1 polymer ?
#
loop_
_entity_poly.entity_id
_entity_poly.type
_entity_poly.pdbx_seq_one_letter_code
_entity_poly.pdbx_strand_id
1 'polypeptide(L)'
;MRFSAVAVAALATQAAAWRGQGPPSGSYWGWGNTGVEASKAADDCSGAEVTSTSTITLPAATAPPAATSAAPVVTPSAAAPVEEAVSTTSAAPAATTAASSGTSGLTSDQQAALDAHNAARSDVGVPALEWDATLAANAQEWATHLLSVGSLTHSQVSDQGENLYMQSNTDSPYINAANAWIAEKSSYNGETISESNYMGFGHYTQIVWKSTTKVGLAVATNSQGTYVVARYSPPGNYIGEKPY
;
A
#
# COMPACT_ATOMS: atom_id res chain seq x y z
N MET A 1 -53.61 -9.77 9.59
CA MET A 1 -52.25 -9.25 9.34
C MET A 1 -51.61 -9.00 10.69
N ARG A 2 -50.65 -9.84 11.11
CA ARG A 2 -49.92 -9.72 12.38
C ARG A 2 -48.46 -10.02 12.10
N PHE A 3 -47.60 -9.01 12.26
CA PHE A 3 -46.15 -9.17 12.29
C PHE A 3 -45.75 -9.60 13.70
N SER A 4 -45.01 -10.69 13.84
CA SER A 4 -44.30 -11.03 15.07
C SER A 4 -42.80 -10.90 14.82
N ALA A 5 -42.18 -10.01 15.58
CA ALA A 5 -40.74 -9.98 15.79
C ALA A 5 -40.37 -11.03 16.85
N VAL A 6 -39.35 -11.85 16.59
CA VAL A 6 -38.56 -12.55 17.61
C VAL A 6 -37.09 -12.48 17.19
N ALA A 7 -36.26 -12.30 18.21
CA ALA A 7 -34.93 -11.74 18.22
C ALA A 7 -33.78 -12.74 17.95
N VAL A 8 -32.66 -12.18 17.47
CA VAL A 8 -31.27 -12.29 17.95
C VAL A 8 -30.81 -13.62 18.58
N ALA A 9 -29.83 -14.29 17.95
CA ALA A 9 -28.51 -14.64 18.53
C ALA A 9 -27.88 -15.86 17.82
N ALA A 10 -26.53 -15.92 17.88
CA ALA A 10 -25.60 -16.98 17.43
C ALA A 10 -25.15 -16.87 15.95
N LEU A 11 -23.87 -16.88 15.59
CA LEU A 11 -22.70 -17.46 16.25
C LEU A 11 -21.49 -16.50 16.22
N ALA A 12 -20.96 -16.19 17.40
CA ALA A 12 -19.53 -15.97 17.57
C ALA A 12 -18.93 -17.33 17.97
N THR A 13 -18.00 -17.87 17.18
CA THR A 13 -16.86 -18.71 17.61
C THR A 13 -16.16 -19.30 16.39
N GLN A 14 -14.99 -18.75 16.06
CA GLN A 14 -13.74 -19.50 15.86
C GLN A 14 -12.63 -18.52 15.45
N ALA A 15 -11.96 -17.95 16.46
CA ALA A 15 -10.66 -17.31 16.30
C ALA A 15 -9.71 -17.96 17.30
N ALA A 16 -9.30 -19.20 17.02
CA ALA A 16 -8.31 -19.91 17.81
C ALA A 16 -7.65 -21.02 16.98
N ALA A 17 -6.88 -20.66 15.95
CA ALA A 17 -5.95 -21.60 15.31
C ALA A 17 -4.87 -20.91 14.44
N TRP A 18 -4.29 -19.79 14.85
CA TRP A 18 -3.07 -19.25 14.21
C TRP A 18 -2.10 -18.68 15.25
N ARG A 19 -1.77 -19.49 16.25
CA ARG A 19 -0.52 -19.33 17.02
C ARG A 19 0.35 -20.53 16.70
N GLY A 20 1.35 -20.33 15.87
CA GLY A 20 2.36 -21.36 15.62
C GLY A 20 2.93 -21.32 14.22
N GLN A 21 3.58 -20.21 13.86
CA GLN A 21 4.80 -20.17 13.04
C GLN A 21 5.18 -18.70 12.86
N GLY A 22 6.18 -18.26 13.63
CA GLY A 22 6.83 -16.98 13.37
C GLY A 22 7.57 -17.04 12.02
N PRO A 23 7.67 -15.93 11.29
CA PRO A 23 8.40 -15.92 10.03
C PRO A 23 9.88 -16.22 10.28
N PRO A 24 10.55 -16.97 9.37
CA PRO A 24 11.97 -17.23 9.49
C PRO A 24 12.76 -15.93 9.31
N SER A 25 13.76 -15.77 10.19
CA SER A 25 14.80 -14.74 10.10
C SER A 25 15.55 -14.83 8.78
N GLY A 26 15.49 -13.76 7.98
CA GLY A 26 16.27 -13.60 6.76
C GLY A 26 16.52 -12.11 6.51
N SER A 27 17.79 -11.75 6.45
CA SER A 27 18.34 -10.40 6.47
C SER A 27 17.90 -9.49 5.31
N TYR A 28 17.63 -8.22 5.65
CA TYR A 28 18.01 -6.95 5.01
C TYR A 28 18.37 -6.91 3.51
N TRP A 29 17.92 -5.87 2.79
CA TRP A 29 18.71 -4.83 2.06
C TRP A 29 17.71 -3.80 1.47
N GLY A 30 17.91 -2.47 1.47
CA GLY A 30 19.16 -1.71 1.39
C GLY A 30 19.47 -1.39 -0.07
N TRP A 31 19.11 -0.19 -0.55
CA TRP A 31 19.48 0.31 -1.88
C TRP A 31 21.00 0.30 -2.08
N GLY A 32 21.52 -0.27 -3.18
CA GLY A 32 22.93 -0.14 -3.55
C GLY A 32 23.45 -1.20 -4.53
N ASN A 33 24.36 -0.79 -5.41
CA ASN A 33 24.78 -1.39 -6.68
C ASN A 33 25.99 -2.36 -6.60
N THR A 34 26.28 -3.05 -7.72
CA THR A 34 27.42 -3.94 -8.09
C THR A 34 27.30 -5.38 -7.55
N GLY A 35 27.39 -6.47 -8.31
CA GLY A 35 27.96 -6.72 -9.64
C GLY A 35 29.26 -7.51 -9.51
N VAL A 36 29.21 -8.85 -9.44
CA VAL A 36 30.15 -9.84 -10.03
C VAL A 36 29.72 -11.28 -9.66
N GLU A 37 29.83 -12.18 -10.64
CA GLU A 37 29.60 -13.62 -10.49
C GLU A 37 30.75 -14.36 -9.78
N ALA A 38 30.42 -15.50 -9.17
CA ALA A 38 31.02 -16.83 -9.44
C ALA A 38 31.38 -17.68 -8.19
N SER A 39 30.85 -18.90 -8.22
CA SER A 39 31.47 -20.18 -7.81
C SER A 39 31.71 -20.55 -6.32
N LYS A 40 30.87 -21.50 -5.87
CA LYS A 40 31.21 -22.91 -5.53
C LYS A 40 31.82 -23.26 -4.15
N ALA A 41 31.21 -24.28 -3.54
CA ALA A 41 31.74 -25.26 -2.57
C ALA A 41 31.98 -24.80 -1.12
N ALA A 42 31.39 -25.53 -0.18
CA ALA A 42 31.77 -25.56 1.23
C ALA A 42 31.91 -27.03 1.64
N ASP A 43 33.03 -27.37 2.29
CA ASP A 43 33.15 -28.32 3.40
C ASP A 43 34.61 -28.33 3.85
N ASP A 44 34.91 -27.74 5.02
CA ASP A 44 35.52 -28.45 6.17
C ASP A 44 35.78 -27.49 7.36
N CYS A 45 35.62 -28.03 8.56
CA CYS A 45 35.74 -27.44 9.89
C CYS A 45 37.20 -27.23 10.35
N SER A 46 37.45 -26.19 11.15
CA SER A 46 38.26 -26.24 12.40
C SER A 46 38.61 -24.82 12.88
N GLY A 47 38.64 -24.65 14.20
CA GLY A 47 38.72 -23.36 14.91
C GLY A 47 40.04 -22.60 14.81
N ALA A 48 39.96 -21.31 15.16
CA ALA A 48 40.89 -20.59 16.02
C ALA A 48 40.33 -19.18 16.29
N GLU A 49 40.34 -18.76 17.55
CA GLU A 49 40.03 -17.39 17.97
C GLU A 49 41.09 -16.42 17.43
N VAL A 50 40.65 -15.34 16.78
CA VAL A 50 41.51 -14.18 16.51
C VAL A 50 40.71 -12.91 16.80
N THR A 51 41.08 -12.26 17.89
CA THR A 51 40.65 -10.89 18.24
C THR A 51 41.27 -9.91 17.24
N SER A 52 40.44 -9.25 16.43
CA SER A 52 40.88 -8.16 15.55
C SER A 52 40.09 -6.89 15.87
N THR A 53 40.74 -5.96 16.57
CA THR A 53 40.25 -4.61 16.82
C THR A 53 40.61 -3.73 15.61
N SER A 54 39.62 -3.30 14.83
CA SER A 54 39.82 -2.34 13.74
C SER A 54 39.46 -0.94 14.22
N THR A 55 40.48 -0.12 14.48
CA THR A 55 40.39 1.34 14.64
C THR A 55 40.09 2.00 13.29
N ILE A 56 38.95 2.68 13.18
CA ILE A 56 38.61 3.54 12.04
C ILE A 56 39.08 4.96 12.36
N THR A 57 40.05 5.45 11.57
CA THR A 57 40.52 6.83 11.59
C THR A 57 39.57 7.72 10.77
N LEU A 58 38.96 8.71 11.42
CA LEU A 58 38.22 9.80 10.77
C LEU A 58 39.19 10.89 10.28
N PRO A 59 39.07 11.43 9.06
CA PRO A 59 39.68 12.71 8.72
C PRO A 59 38.83 13.88 9.23
N ALA A 60 39.52 14.89 9.76
CA ALA A 60 38.97 16.12 10.30
C ALA A 60 38.62 17.16 9.20
N ALA A 61 37.82 18.14 9.63
CA ALA A 61 37.02 19.10 8.89
C ALA A 61 37.76 20.08 7.96
N THR A 62 37.01 20.66 7.02
CA THR A 62 37.30 22.00 6.49
C THR A 62 36.00 22.74 6.15
N ALA A 63 35.84 23.94 6.71
CA ALA A 63 34.86 24.97 6.37
C ALA A 63 35.57 26.33 6.48
N PRO A 64 35.00 27.47 6.03
CA PRO A 64 34.40 27.80 4.73
C PRO A 64 35.22 28.93 4.05
N PRO A 65 34.71 29.59 2.99
CA PRO A 65 34.63 31.06 3.13
C PRO A 65 33.27 31.65 2.73
N ALA A 66 32.95 32.75 3.41
CA ALA A 66 31.83 33.65 3.16
C ALA A 66 32.19 34.75 2.14
N ALA A 67 31.19 35.61 1.84
CA ALA A 67 31.18 36.82 1.00
C ALA A 67 30.79 36.58 -0.48
N THR A 68 29.95 37.35 -1.18
CA THR A 68 29.17 38.57 -0.92
C THR A 68 28.26 38.82 -2.15
N SER A 69 27.06 39.36 -1.91
CA SER A 69 26.25 40.29 -2.74
C SER A 69 26.37 40.29 -4.29
N ALA A 70 25.25 40.09 -4.98
CA ALA A 70 24.51 41.16 -5.69
C ALA A 70 23.39 40.59 -6.57
N ALA A 71 22.17 41.09 -6.35
CA ALA A 71 21.03 40.90 -7.24
C ALA A 71 21.12 41.86 -8.45
N PRO A 72 20.62 41.49 -9.64
CA PRO A 72 20.23 42.47 -10.64
C PRO A 72 18.74 42.80 -10.51
N VAL A 73 18.48 44.09 -10.31
CA VAL A 73 17.20 44.77 -10.48
C VAL A 73 16.86 44.78 -11.97
N VAL A 74 15.68 44.28 -12.34
CA VAL A 74 15.03 44.59 -13.62
C VAL A 74 13.70 45.27 -13.34
N THR A 75 13.67 46.58 -13.59
CA THR A 75 12.48 47.42 -13.64
C THR A 75 11.71 47.22 -14.95
N PRO A 76 10.39 47.48 -14.96
CA PRO A 76 9.48 47.14 -16.05
C PRO A 76 9.41 48.25 -17.11
N SER A 77 9.14 47.89 -18.37
CA SER A 77 8.74 48.84 -19.41
C SER A 77 7.46 48.37 -20.08
N ALA A 78 6.39 49.07 -19.76
CA ALA A 78 5.07 48.93 -20.37
C ALA A 78 5.07 49.49 -21.80
N ALA A 79 4.45 48.75 -22.71
CA ALA A 79 3.77 49.32 -23.88
C ALA A 79 2.64 48.35 -24.30
N ALA A 80 1.40 48.81 -24.14
CA ALA A 80 0.20 48.32 -24.81
C ALA A 80 -0.27 49.45 -25.75
N PRO A 81 -1.34 49.33 -26.56
CA PRO A 81 -2.08 48.15 -27.02
C PRO A 81 -2.27 48.13 -28.56
N VAL A 82 -2.69 47.00 -29.13
CA VAL A 82 -3.59 47.02 -30.30
C VAL A 82 -4.65 45.93 -30.11
N GLU A 83 -5.89 46.37 -30.09
CA GLU A 83 -7.09 45.56 -30.20
C GLU A 83 -7.17 44.93 -31.59
N GLU A 84 -7.49 43.64 -31.66
CA GLU A 84 -8.42 43.16 -32.69
C GLU A 84 -9.15 41.93 -32.16
N ALA A 85 -10.47 42.06 -32.11
CA ALA A 85 -11.40 41.06 -31.60
C ALA A 85 -11.67 39.99 -32.66
N VAL A 86 -11.62 38.71 -32.27
CA VAL A 86 -12.43 37.68 -32.93
C VAL A 86 -12.99 36.72 -31.89
N SER A 87 -14.31 36.82 -31.73
CA SER A 87 -15.17 35.89 -31.00
C SER A 87 -15.34 34.59 -31.80
N THR A 88 -15.04 33.45 -31.19
CA THR A 88 -15.72 32.19 -31.53
C THR A 88 -15.94 31.35 -30.26
N THR A 89 -17.21 31.30 -29.87
CA THR A 89 -17.84 30.36 -28.95
C THR A 89 -17.37 28.93 -29.22
N SER A 90 -16.81 28.25 -28.22
CA SER A 90 -16.62 26.80 -28.24
C SER A 90 -17.18 26.20 -26.95
N ALA A 91 -17.96 25.14 -27.14
CA ALA A 91 -19.00 24.66 -26.26
C ALA A 91 -18.50 24.12 -24.92
N ALA A 92 -19.36 24.29 -23.91
CA ALA A 92 -19.30 23.64 -22.61
C ALA A 92 -19.11 22.12 -22.76
N PRO A 93 -18.20 21.47 -21.98
CA PRO A 93 -18.24 20.03 -21.88
C PRO A 93 -19.47 19.67 -21.05
N ALA A 94 -20.32 18.85 -21.66
CA ALA A 94 -21.48 18.24 -21.03
C ALA A 94 -21.09 17.64 -19.69
N ALA A 95 -21.86 17.97 -18.65
CA ALA A 95 -21.87 17.24 -17.41
C ALA A 95 -22.10 15.76 -17.72
N THR A 96 -21.03 14.97 -17.62
CA THR A 96 -21.13 13.52 -17.62
C THR A 96 -22.00 13.16 -16.43
N THR A 97 -23.19 12.69 -16.73
CA THR A 97 -24.07 12.04 -15.77
C THR A 97 -23.23 10.96 -15.09
N ALA A 98 -22.92 11.18 -13.81
CA ALA A 98 -22.32 10.16 -12.98
C ALA A 98 -23.32 9.01 -12.94
N ALA A 99 -23.05 7.99 -13.74
CA ALA A 99 -23.71 6.71 -13.61
C ALA A 99 -23.35 6.18 -12.23
N SER A 100 -24.31 6.19 -11.30
CA SER A 100 -24.26 5.36 -10.11
C SER A 100 -24.17 3.91 -10.59
N SER A 101 -22.95 3.38 -10.67
CA SER A 101 -22.72 1.96 -10.87
C SER A 101 -23.08 1.25 -9.57
N GLY A 102 -24.33 0.84 -9.49
CA GLY A 102 -24.80 -0.11 -8.50
C GLY A 102 -23.94 -1.37 -8.50
N THR A 103 -23.74 -1.91 -7.31
CA THR A 103 -23.02 -3.11 -6.90
C THR A 103 -23.58 -4.42 -7.49
N SER A 104 -23.66 -4.53 -8.82
CA SER A 104 -24.20 -5.72 -9.50
C SER A 104 -23.16 -6.57 -10.24
N GLY A 105 -21.85 -6.36 -10.00
CA GLY A 105 -20.78 -7.00 -10.79
C GLY A 105 -19.68 -7.73 -10.00
N LEU A 106 -19.71 -7.72 -8.66
CA LEU A 106 -18.68 -8.40 -7.85
C LEU A 106 -19.03 -9.85 -7.61
N THR A 107 -18.00 -10.70 -7.55
CA THR A 107 -18.15 -12.06 -6.99
C THR A 107 -18.47 -11.97 -5.49
N SER A 108 -19.06 -13.04 -4.93
CA SER A 108 -19.38 -13.08 -3.50
C SER A 108 -18.17 -12.85 -2.60
N ASP A 109 -16.99 -13.36 -3.00
CA ASP A 109 -15.75 -13.21 -2.22
C ASP A 109 -15.19 -11.77 -2.30
N GLN A 110 -15.23 -11.15 -3.49
CA GLN A 110 -14.87 -9.74 -3.65
C GLN A 110 -15.78 -8.82 -2.85
N GLN A 111 -17.10 -9.08 -2.87
CA GLN A 111 -18.06 -8.33 -2.08
C GLN A 111 -17.79 -8.50 -0.58
N ALA A 112 -17.53 -9.72 -0.12
CA ALA A 112 -17.18 -9.96 1.28
C ALA A 112 -15.91 -9.20 1.69
N ALA A 113 -14.88 -9.17 0.85
CA ALA A 113 -13.67 -8.40 1.11
C ALA A 113 -13.93 -6.89 1.20
N LEU A 114 -14.73 -6.33 0.28
CA LEU A 114 -15.12 -4.92 0.32
C LEU A 114 -15.94 -4.60 1.57
N ASP A 115 -16.88 -5.46 1.93
CA ASP A 115 -17.70 -5.31 3.14
C ASP A 115 -16.83 -5.35 4.40
N ALA A 116 -15.83 -6.25 4.46
CA ALA A 116 -14.87 -6.31 5.57
C ALA A 116 -14.02 -5.04 5.69
N HIS A 117 -13.55 -4.49 4.57
CA HIS A 117 -12.87 -3.19 4.56
C HIS A 117 -13.78 -2.10 5.12
N ASN A 118 -15.02 -2.05 4.66
CA ASN A 118 -15.99 -1.03 5.06
C ASN A 118 -16.45 -1.16 6.51
N ALA A 119 -16.53 -2.38 7.05
CA ALA A 119 -16.75 -2.61 8.47
C ALA A 119 -15.59 -2.07 9.32
N ALA A 120 -14.34 -2.40 8.96
CA ALA A 120 -13.15 -1.89 9.67
C ALA A 120 -13.03 -0.36 9.62
N ARG A 121 -13.48 0.26 8.52
CA ARG A 121 -13.55 1.72 8.35
C ARG A 121 -14.65 2.35 9.19
N SER A 122 -15.81 1.71 9.26
CA SER A 122 -16.92 2.15 10.11
C SER A 122 -16.53 2.12 11.60
N ASP A 123 -15.74 1.14 12.05
CA ASP A 123 -15.26 1.04 13.43
C ASP A 123 -14.47 2.27 13.90
N VAL A 124 -13.78 2.94 12.97
CA VAL A 124 -12.95 4.12 13.25
C VAL A 124 -13.57 5.42 12.73
N GLY A 125 -14.80 5.36 12.22
CA GLY A 125 -15.55 6.54 11.78
C GLY A 125 -15.05 7.19 10.50
N VAL A 126 -14.41 6.44 9.59
CA VAL A 126 -14.01 6.94 8.26
C VAL A 126 -14.99 6.48 7.17
N PRO A 127 -15.17 7.26 6.06
CA PRO A 127 -16.14 6.93 5.01
C PRO A 127 -15.87 5.56 4.36
N ALA A 128 -16.91 4.86 3.89
CA ALA A 128 -16.75 3.60 3.17
C ALA A 128 -15.97 3.78 1.85
N LEU A 129 -15.26 2.73 1.44
CA LEU A 129 -14.63 2.60 0.14
C LEU A 129 -15.63 2.14 -0.91
N GLU A 130 -15.43 2.63 -2.13
CA GLU A 130 -16.10 2.14 -3.33
C GLU A 130 -15.17 1.19 -4.09
N TRP A 131 -15.75 0.15 -4.69
CA TRP A 131 -14.99 -0.71 -5.60
C TRP A 131 -14.68 0.02 -6.90
N ASP A 132 -13.43 -0.04 -7.33
CA ASP A 132 -12.98 0.54 -8.59
C ASP A 132 -12.39 -0.55 -9.51
N ALA A 133 -13.00 -0.71 -10.68
CA ALA A 133 -12.61 -1.75 -11.64
C ALA A 133 -11.23 -1.47 -12.28
N THR A 134 -10.82 -0.21 -12.39
CA THR A 134 -9.49 0.16 -12.90
C THR A 134 -8.42 -0.20 -11.87
N LEU A 135 -8.66 0.08 -10.58
CA LEU A 135 -7.77 -0.37 -9.51
C LEU A 135 -7.67 -1.90 -9.44
N ALA A 136 -8.78 -2.61 -9.65
CA ALA A 136 -8.78 -4.07 -9.70
C ALA A 136 -7.97 -4.61 -10.90
N ALA A 137 -8.05 -3.96 -12.07
CA ALA A 137 -7.22 -4.32 -13.21
C ALA A 137 -5.71 -4.11 -12.92
N ASN A 138 -5.33 -2.97 -12.34
CA ASN A 138 -3.95 -2.70 -11.93
C ASN A 138 -3.46 -3.71 -10.87
N ALA A 139 -4.34 -4.10 -9.94
CA ALA A 139 -4.05 -5.15 -8.98
C ALA A 139 -3.81 -6.50 -9.67
N GLN A 140 -4.57 -6.82 -10.73
CA GLN A 140 -4.45 -8.09 -11.46
C GLN A 140 -3.12 -8.19 -12.20
N GLU A 141 -2.68 -7.09 -12.83
CA GLU A 141 -1.37 -7.01 -13.45
C GLU A 141 -0.27 -7.32 -12.43
N TRP A 142 -0.34 -6.70 -11.25
CA TRP A 142 0.66 -6.92 -10.21
C TRP A 142 0.58 -8.31 -9.58
N ALA A 143 -0.62 -8.83 -9.30
CA ALA A 143 -0.78 -10.19 -8.79
C ALA A 143 -0.15 -11.23 -9.73
N THR A 144 -0.33 -11.04 -11.04
CA THR A 144 0.30 -11.88 -12.07
C THR A 144 1.82 -11.76 -12.04
N HIS A 145 2.35 -10.56 -11.83
CA HIS A 145 3.79 -10.35 -11.64
C HIS A 145 4.32 -11.07 -10.38
N LEU A 146 3.66 -10.94 -9.23
CA LEU A 146 4.03 -11.63 -7.99
C LEU A 146 4.06 -13.14 -8.17
N LEU A 147 3.07 -13.67 -8.88
CA LEU A 147 3.00 -15.09 -9.22
C LEU A 147 4.19 -15.52 -10.10
N SER A 148 4.67 -14.65 -11.00
CA SER A 148 5.81 -14.93 -11.88
C SER A 148 7.16 -14.91 -11.16
N VAL A 149 7.33 -14.06 -10.15
CA VAL A 149 8.57 -13.93 -9.37
C VAL A 149 8.57 -14.81 -8.11
N GLY A 150 7.41 -15.28 -7.67
CA GLY A 150 7.25 -16.17 -6.52
C GLY A 150 7.56 -15.51 -5.17
N SER A 151 7.39 -14.19 -5.06
CA SER A 151 7.68 -13.42 -3.84
C SER A 151 6.75 -12.22 -3.71
N LEU A 152 6.41 -11.85 -2.47
CA LEU A 152 5.71 -10.61 -2.16
C LEU A 152 6.68 -9.43 -2.25
N THR A 153 6.56 -8.65 -3.32
CA THR A 153 7.31 -7.40 -3.50
C THR A 153 6.34 -6.29 -3.90
N HIS A 154 6.47 -5.13 -3.28
CA HIS A 154 5.65 -3.99 -3.64
C HIS A 154 5.96 -3.50 -5.06
N SER A 155 4.94 -2.96 -5.72
CA SER A 155 5.16 -2.29 -7.01
C SER A 155 5.82 -0.93 -6.81
N GLN A 156 6.35 -0.39 -7.90
CA GLN A 156 7.04 0.91 -7.90
C GLN A 156 6.09 2.07 -8.27
N VAL A 157 4.78 1.82 -8.35
CA VAL A 157 3.80 2.89 -8.65
C VAL A 157 3.56 3.71 -7.38
N SER A 158 3.55 5.03 -7.51
CA SER A 158 3.41 5.96 -6.37
C SER A 158 2.05 6.63 -6.28
N ASP A 159 1.20 6.48 -7.30
CA ASP A 159 -0.12 7.11 -7.40
C ASP A 159 -1.24 6.29 -6.73
N GLN A 160 -0.92 5.10 -6.22
CA GLN A 160 -1.86 4.17 -5.60
C GLN A 160 -1.25 3.52 -4.36
N GLY A 161 -2.06 3.30 -3.32
CA GLY A 161 -1.68 2.48 -2.17
C GLY A 161 -1.71 1.00 -2.54
N GLU A 162 -1.03 0.15 -1.77
CA GLU A 162 -0.93 -1.28 -2.05
C GLU A 162 -0.89 -2.12 -0.78
N ASN A 163 -1.72 -3.17 -0.73
CA ASN A 163 -1.56 -4.28 0.21
C ASN A 163 -1.35 -5.58 -0.55
N LEU A 164 -0.49 -6.44 -0.03
CA LEU A 164 -0.14 -7.73 -0.62
C LEU A 164 -0.45 -8.85 0.35
N TYR A 165 -0.87 -9.99 -0.17
CA TYR A 165 -1.14 -11.19 0.62
C TYR A 165 -0.86 -12.44 -0.22
N MET A 166 -0.49 -13.53 0.44
CA MET A 166 -0.33 -14.83 -0.20
C MET A 166 -0.92 -15.92 0.71
N GLN A 167 -1.62 -16.86 0.08
CA GLN A 167 -2.04 -18.11 0.70
C GLN A 167 -1.70 -19.30 -0.19
N SER A 168 -1.64 -20.50 0.38
CA SER A 168 -1.28 -21.72 -0.35
C SER A 168 -2.45 -22.36 -1.12
N ASN A 169 -3.69 -22.10 -0.70
CA ASN A 169 -4.90 -22.65 -1.34
C ASN A 169 -5.63 -21.58 -2.18
N THR A 170 -6.76 -21.96 -2.75
CA THR A 170 -7.61 -21.09 -3.59
C THR A 170 -8.93 -20.73 -2.91
N ASP A 171 -9.08 -21.05 -1.63
CA ASP A 171 -10.34 -20.89 -0.94
C ASP A 171 -10.47 -19.44 -0.49
N SER A 172 -11.49 -18.76 -1.03
CA SER A 172 -11.89 -17.40 -0.66
C SER A 172 -10.72 -16.40 -0.47
N PRO A 173 -9.84 -16.24 -1.47
CA PRO A 173 -8.62 -15.44 -1.34
C PRO A 173 -8.87 -13.98 -0.98
N TYR A 174 -9.96 -13.37 -1.48
CA TYR A 174 -10.21 -11.95 -1.26
C TYR A 174 -10.53 -11.66 0.21
N ILE A 175 -11.49 -12.38 0.81
CA ILE A 175 -11.85 -12.18 2.21
C ILE A 175 -10.73 -12.61 3.17
N ASN A 176 -9.97 -13.66 2.83
CA ASN A 176 -8.84 -14.09 3.65
C ASN A 176 -7.76 -13.00 3.72
N ALA A 177 -7.42 -12.39 2.58
CA ALA A 177 -6.48 -11.27 2.53
C ALA A 177 -6.99 -10.07 3.36
N ALA A 178 -8.26 -9.66 3.16
CA ALA A 178 -8.86 -8.56 3.90
C ALA A 178 -8.81 -8.79 5.41
N ASN A 179 -9.19 -9.98 5.88
CA ASN A 179 -9.18 -10.32 7.30
C ASN A 179 -7.75 -10.36 7.87
N ALA A 180 -6.77 -10.87 7.12
CA ALA A 180 -5.38 -10.89 7.56
C ALA A 180 -4.83 -9.47 7.76
N TRP A 181 -5.08 -8.57 6.80
CA TRP A 181 -4.70 -7.16 6.92
C TRP A 181 -5.43 -6.45 8.06
N ILE A 182 -6.74 -6.70 8.24
CA ILE A 182 -7.53 -6.11 9.33
C ILE A 182 -7.05 -6.59 10.71
N ALA A 183 -6.57 -7.84 10.83
CA ALA A 183 -6.10 -8.39 12.09
C ALA A 183 -4.90 -7.63 12.69
N GLU A 184 -4.14 -6.92 11.86
CA GLU A 184 -3.05 -6.05 12.31
C GLU A 184 -3.53 -4.85 13.14
N LYS A 185 -4.84 -4.57 13.18
CA LYS A 185 -5.47 -3.64 14.13
C LYS A 185 -4.98 -3.87 15.57
N SER A 186 -4.71 -5.13 15.93
CA SER A 186 -4.20 -5.50 17.26
C SER A 186 -2.79 -4.99 17.56
N SER A 187 -2.00 -4.65 16.54
CA SER A 187 -0.66 -4.08 16.64
C SER A 187 -0.66 -2.54 16.61
N TYR A 188 -1.77 -1.91 16.22
CA TYR A 188 -1.85 -0.46 16.05
C TYR A 188 -2.46 0.23 17.27
N ASN A 189 -1.77 1.23 17.81
CA ASN A 189 -2.12 1.94 19.04
C ASN A 189 -2.48 3.42 18.80
N GLY A 190 -2.72 3.83 17.55
CA GLY A 190 -3.04 5.22 17.20
C GLY A 190 -1.82 6.12 17.05
N GLU A 191 -0.63 5.55 16.92
CA GLU A 191 0.63 6.24 16.69
C GLU A 191 0.73 6.81 15.27
N THR A 192 1.61 7.80 15.11
CA THR A 192 1.99 8.31 13.79
C THR A 192 2.84 7.27 13.05
N ILE A 193 2.63 7.14 11.74
CA ILE A 193 3.41 6.23 10.91
C ILE A 193 4.83 6.76 10.74
N SER A 194 5.81 5.87 10.87
CA SER A 194 7.23 6.11 10.65
C SER A 194 7.85 4.94 9.88
N GLU A 195 9.04 5.14 9.35
CA GLU A 195 9.80 4.06 8.69
C GLU A 195 10.07 2.87 9.61
N SER A 196 10.02 3.06 10.93
CA SER A 196 10.44 2.05 11.92
C SER A 196 9.31 1.20 12.50
N ASN A 197 8.04 1.62 12.37
CA ASN A 197 6.90 0.96 13.00
C ASN A 197 5.88 0.40 12.00
N TYR A 198 5.90 0.89 10.76
CA TYR A 198 4.90 0.60 9.74
C TYR A 198 4.72 -0.90 9.42
N MET A 199 5.79 -1.71 9.54
CA MET A 199 5.75 -3.13 9.15
C MET A 199 4.71 -3.97 9.91
N GLY A 200 4.33 -3.58 11.14
CA GLY A 200 3.45 -4.38 11.99
C GLY A 200 1.95 -4.11 11.80
N PHE A 201 1.59 -3.01 11.15
CA PHE A 201 0.19 -2.56 11.01
C PHE A 201 -0.11 -1.85 9.69
N GLY A 202 0.85 -1.81 8.77
CA GLY A 202 0.77 -1.01 7.56
C GLY A 202 -0.39 -1.41 6.65
N HIS A 203 -0.73 -2.70 6.63
CA HIS A 203 -1.87 -3.15 5.84
C HIS A 203 -3.19 -2.68 6.46
N TYR A 204 -3.32 -2.78 7.79
CA TYR A 204 -4.49 -2.24 8.49
C TYR A 204 -4.63 -0.74 8.25
N THR A 205 -3.57 0.05 8.45
CA THR A 205 -3.64 1.51 8.30
C THR A 205 -3.97 1.94 6.88
N GLN A 206 -3.58 1.18 5.85
CA GLN A 206 -4.02 1.44 4.48
C GLN A 206 -5.53 1.27 4.32
N ILE A 207 -6.10 0.19 4.88
CA ILE A 207 -7.54 -0.09 4.79
C ILE A 207 -8.35 1.05 5.41
N VAL A 208 -7.91 1.53 6.58
CA VAL A 208 -8.62 2.58 7.32
C VAL A 208 -8.13 3.99 7.03
N TRP A 209 -7.36 4.18 5.95
CA TRP A 209 -6.86 5.50 5.58
C TRP A 209 -8.01 6.43 5.16
N LYS A 210 -8.21 7.51 5.92
CA LYS A 210 -9.38 8.38 5.82
C LYS A 210 -9.57 9.00 4.44
N SER A 211 -8.48 9.42 3.81
CA SER A 211 -8.51 10.09 2.51
C SER A 211 -8.66 9.12 1.33
N THR A 212 -8.41 7.83 1.54
CA THR A 212 -8.64 6.80 0.51
C THR A 212 -10.14 6.60 0.34
N THR A 213 -10.61 6.62 -0.90
CA THR A 213 -12.04 6.52 -1.24
C THR A 213 -12.37 5.31 -2.09
N LYS A 214 -11.38 4.73 -2.78
CA LYS A 214 -11.56 3.63 -3.71
C LYS A 214 -10.60 2.49 -3.44
N VAL A 215 -11.06 1.27 -3.71
CA VAL A 215 -10.24 0.06 -3.67
C VAL A 215 -10.57 -0.87 -4.83
N GLY A 216 -9.56 -1.57 -5.33
CA GLY A 216 -9.76 -2.71 -6.23
C GLY A 216 -8.80 -3.83 -5.85
N LEU A 217 -9.30 -5.06 -5.81
CA LEU A 217 -8.51 -6.24 -5.47
C LEU A 217 -8.48 -7.21 -6.65
N ALA A 218 -7.39 -7.97 -6.74
CA ALA A 218 -7.25 -9.04 -7.72
C ALA A 218 -6.43 -10.21 -7.18
N VAL A 219 -6.53 -11.34 -7.87
CA VAL A 219 -5.92 -12.61 -7.50
C VAL A 219 -5.20 -13.24 -8.68
N ALA A 220 -4.04 -13.83 -8.44
CA ALA A 220 -3.36 -14.70 -9.38
C ALA A 220 -2.93 -15.99 -8.67
N THR A 221 -3.19 -17.14 -9.31
CA THR A 221 -2.98 -18.47 -8.71
C THR A 221 -2.25 -19.38 -9.69
N ASN A 222 -1.31 -20.18 -9.17
CA ASN A 222 -0.73 -21.34 -9.85
C ASN A 222 -0.53 -22.49 -8.83
N SER A 223 0.20 -23.53 -9.24
CA SER A 223 0.53 -24.67 -8.36
C SER A 223 1.39 -24.33 -7.15
N GLN A 224 1.99 -23.14 -7.10
CA GLN A 224 2.87 -22.67 -6.02
C GLN A 224 2.14 -21.82 -4.98
N GLY A 225 0.94 -21.32 -5.30
CA GLY A 225 0.12 -20.56 -4.37
C GLY A 225 -0.79 -19.54 -5.04
N THR A 226 -1.46 -18.77 -4.20
CA THR A 226 -2.40 -17.70 -4.56
C THR A 226 -1.90 -16.38 -4.00
N TYR A 227 -1.71 -15.40 -4.88
CA TYR A 227 -1.31 -14.04 -4.55
C TYR A 227 -2.52 -13.12 -4.69
N VAL A 228 -2.69 -12.24 -3.70
CA VAL A 228 -3.75 -11.25 -3.64
C VAL A 228 -3.13 -9.87 -3.55
N VAL A 229 -3.58 -8.95 -4.39
CA VAL A 229 -3.16 -7.55 -4.40
C VAL A 229 -4.39 -6.68 -4.22
N ALA A 230 -4.29 -5.68 -3.36
CA ALA A 230 -5.24 -4.59 -3.26
C ALA A 230 -4.58 -3.27 -3.68
N ARG A 231 -5.29 -2.47 -4.47
CA ARG A 231 -4.91 -1.11 -4.87
C ARG A 231 -5.87 -0.11 -4.27
N TYR A 232 -5.33 0.99 -3.75
CA TYR A 232 -6.09 2.02 -3.05
C TYR A 232 -5.88 3.39 -3.70
N SER A 233 -6.94 4.19 -3.81
CA SER A 233 -6.84 5.55 -4.32
C SER A 233 -7.73 6.53 -3.55
N PRO A 234 -7.23 7.73 -3.20
CA PRO A 234 -5.82 8.13 -3.13
C PRO A 234 -4.97 7.19 -2.25
N PRO A 235 -3.62 7.16 -2.43
CA PRO A 235 -2.73 6.36 -1.59
C PRO A 235 -2.78 6.81 -0.13
N GLY A 236 -2.54 5.87 0.78
CA GLY A 236 -2.40 6.14 2.21
C GLY A 236 -0.98 5.91 2.72
N ASN A 237 -0.87 5.75 4.03
CA ASN A 237 0.36 5.39 4.74
C ASN A 237 1.52 6.37 4.56
N TYR A 238 1.20 7.66 4.52
CA TYR A 238 2.22 8.71 4.52
C TYR A 238 2.98 8.74 5.84
N ILE A 239 4.31 8.76 5.73
CA ILE A 239 5.21 8.93 6.87
C ILE A 239 4.93 10.29 7.55
N GLY A 240 4.81 10.28 8.87
CA GLY A 240 4.49 11.47 9.65
C GLY A 240 2.99 11.72 9.80
N GLU A 241 2.13 10.92 9.19
CA GLU A 241 0.67 11.06 9.27
C GLU A 241 0.00 9.93 10.07
N LYS A 242 -1.26 10.16 10.43
CA LYS A 242 -2.15 9.17 11.03
C LYS A 242 -3.24 8.78 10.02
N PRO A 243 -3.69 7.51 10.03
CA PRO A 243 -4.73 7.03 9.13
C PRO A 243 -6.10 7.66 9.35
N TYR A 244 -6.45 8.09 10.58
CA TYR A 244 -7.75 8.66 10.93
C TYR A 244 -7.69 9.61 12.13
#